data_AF-A0AAV8Y1U8-F1
#
_entry.id   AF-A0AAV8Y1U8-F1
#
_cell.length_a   1.000
_cell.length_b   1.000
_cell.length_c   1.000
_cell.angle_alpha   90.00
_cell.angle_beta   90.00
_cell.angle_gamma   90.00
#
_symmetry.space_group_name_H-M   'P 1'
#
loop_
_entity.id
_entity.type
_entity.pdbx_description
1 polymer ?
#
loop_
_entity_poly.entity_id
_entity_poly.type
_entity_poly.pdbx_seq_one_letter_code
_entity_poly.pdbx_strand_id
1 'polypeptide(L)' 'MFKAKQQTLANLANFAYDPVNYEYMKQLHLIDLFLAQLSEDSEELIHFALSGLCNISCGKN' A
#
# COMPACT_ATOMS: atom_id res chain seq x y z
N MET A 1 -15.34 10.61 4.22
CA MET A 1 -14.29 9.85 4.94
C MET A 1 -13.81 8.64 4.14
N PHE A 2 -14.70 7.75 3.67
CA PHE A 2 -14.33 6.57 2.88
C PHE A 2 -13.50 6.85 1.61
N LYS A 3 -13.91 7.84 0.79
CA LYS A 3 -13.15 8.24 -0.41
C LYS A 3 -11.73 8.70 -0.11
N ALA A 4 -11.51 9.38 1.02
CA ALA A 4 -10.18 9.85 1.40
C ALA A 4 -9.27 8.66 1.73
N LYS A 5 -9.77 7.66 2.48
CA LYS A 5 -9.03 6.43 2.78
C LYS A 5 -8.63 5.68 1.51
N GLN A 6 -9.57 5.49 0.58
CA GLN A 6 -9.30 4.84 -0.71
C GLN A 6 -8.24 5.59 -1.52
N GLN A 7 -8.40 6.91 -1.67
CA GLN A 7 -7.44 7.72 -2.43
C GLN A 7 -6.05 7.72 -1.78
N THR A 8 -5.96 7.79 -0.46
CA THR A 8 -4.70 7.70 0.26
C THR A 8 -4.04 6.35 0.02
N LEU A 9 -4.78 5.25 0.14
CA LEU A 9 -4.25 3.90 -0.05
C LEU A 9 -3.78 3.67 -1.49
N ALA A 10 -4.55 4.14 -2.49
CA ALA A 10 -4.17 4.09 -3.89
C ALA A 10 -2.88 4.88 -4.18
N ASN A 11 -2.75 6.08 -3.61
CA ASN A 11 -1.54 6.90 -3.76
C ASN A 11 -0.32 6.22 -3.12
N LEU A 12 -0.48 5.61 -1.94
CA LEU A 12 0.59 4.86 -1.28
C LEU A 12 1.00 3.63 -2.09
N ALA A 13 0.04 2.90 -2.66
CA ALA A 13 0.31 1.76 -3.53
C ALA A 13 1.09 2.18 -4.80
N ASN A 14 0.76 3.33 -5.39
CA ASN A 14 1.51 3.89 -6.52
C ASN A 14 2.94 4.31 -6.13
N PHE A 15 3.14 4.95 -4.96
CA PHE A 15 4.48 5.32 -4.51
C PHE A 15 5.37 4.10 -4.22
N ALA A 16 4.78 2.99 -3.78
CA ALA A 16 5.49 1.74 -3.54
C ALA A 16 6.10 1.11 -4.80
N TYR A 17 5.72 1.55 -6.00
CA TYR A 17 6.31 1.07 -7.25
C TYR A 17 7.78 1.45 -7.41
N ASP A 18 8.19 2.62 -6.92
CA ASP A 18 9.56 3.10 -7.05
C ASP A 18 10.45 2.60 -5.89
N PRO A 19 11.52 1.80 -6.18
CA PRO A 19 12.43 1.29 -5.15
C PRO A 19 13.07 2.37 -4.28
N VAL A 20 13.21 3.60 -4.77
CA VAL A 20 13.77 4.72 -3.98
C VAL A 20 12.92 5.01 -2.72
N ASN A 21 11.63 4.67 -2.76
CA ASN A 21 10.73 4.91 -1.64
C ASN A 21 10.77 3.82 -0.57
N TYR A 22 11.44 2.69 -0.82
CA TYR A 22 11.38 1.52 0.06
C TYR A 22 11.82 1.81 1.50
N GLU A 23 12.89 2.58 1.68
CA GLU A 23 13.36 2.95 3.03
C GLU A 23 12.32 3.79 3.78
N TYR A 24 11.66 4.73 3.09
CA TYR A 24 10.56 5.50 3.69
C TYR A 24 9.35 4.61 3.99
N MET A 25 9.02 3.65 3.12
CA MET A 25 7.90 2.73 3.35
C MET A 25 8.11 1.87 4.60
N LYS A 26 9.35 1.45 4.86
CA LYS A 26 9.73 0.75 6.11
C LYS A 26 9.61 1.67 7.33
N GLN A 27 10.16 2.87 7.26
CA GLN A 27 10.12 3.84 8.37
C GLN A 27 8.68 4.22 8.77
N LEU A 28 7.78 4.30 7.78
CA LEU A 28 6.37 4.62 7.96
C LEU A 28 5.48 3.40 8.23
N HIS A 29 6.05 2.19 8.34
CA HIS A 29 5.32 0.95 8.58
C HIS A 29 4.20 0.67 7.55
N LEU A 30 4.43 1.02 6.28
CA LEU A 30 3.39 0.88 5.25
C LEU A 30 3.04 -0.58 4.95
N ILE A 31 3.96 -1.52 5.20
CA ILE A 31 3.69 -2.95 5.03
C ILE A 31 2.57 -3.38 5.99
N ASP A 32 2.68 -3.00 7.27
CA ASP A 32 1.67 -3.30 8.29
C ASP A 32 0.35 -2.60 7.96
N LEU A 33 0.41 -1.36 7.47
CA LEU A 33 -0.77 -0.63 7.00
C LEU A 33 -1.51 -1.39 5.90
N PHE A 34 -0.80 -1.86 4.87
CA PHE A 34 -1.40 -2.62 3.77
C PHE A 34 -1.98 -3.95 4.27
N LEU A 35 -1.24 -4.70 5.09
CA LEU A 35 -1.73 -5.95 5.68
C LEU A 35 -3.03 -5.74 6.48
N ALA A 36 -3.13 -4.65 7.25
CA ALA A 36 -4.34 -4.34 8.01
C ALA A 36 -5.56 -4.09 7.13
N GLN A 37 -5.40 -3.60 5.89
CA GLN A 37 -6.53 -3.37 4.98
C GLN A 37 -7.08 -4.65 4.35
N LEU A 38 -6.36 -5.77 4.43
CA LEU A 38 -6.81 -7.05 3.88
C LEU A 38 -7.99 -7.67 4.65
N SER A 39 -8.30 -7.16 5.84
CA SER A 39 -9.43 -7.59 6.66
C SER A 39 -10.66 -6.68 6.55
N GLU A 40 -10.63 -5.68 5.66
CA GLU A 40 -11.77 -4.79 5.42
C GLU A 40 -12.77 -5.43 4.43
N ASP A 41 -14.06 -5.11 4.54
CA ASP A 41 -15.08 -5.61 3.59
C ASP A 41 -15.06 -4.91 2.23
N SER A 42 -14.24 -3.86 2.08
CA SER A 42 -14.15 -3.09 0.84
C SER A 42 -13.16 -3.72 -0.13
N GLU A 43 -13.69 -4.33 -1.19
CA GLU A 43 -12.88 -4.90 -2.29
C GLU A 43 -11.87 -3.90 -2.86
N GLU A 44 -12.25 -2.62 -2.96
CA GLU A 44 -11.38 -1.55 -3.46
C GLU A 44 -10.19 -1.28 -2.52
N LEU A 45 -10.42 -1.27 -1.19
CA LEU A 45 -9.33 -1.13 -0.22
C LEU A 45 -8.41 -2.36 -0.24
N ILE A 46 -8.98 -3.56 -0.31
CA ILE A 46 -8.22 -4.81 -0.45
C ILE A 46 -7.36 -4.76 -1.71
N HIS A 47 -7.92 -4.31 -2.83
CA HIS A 47 -7.20 -4.22 -4.11
C HIS A 47 -5.99 -3.28 -4.04
N PHE A 48 -6.16 -2.06 -3.51
CA PHE A 48 -5.03 -1.14 -3.35
C PHE A 48 -3.98 -1.66 -2.37
N ALA A 49 -4.39 -2.35 -1.31
CA ALA A 49 -3.45 -2.96 -0.36
C ALA A 49 -2.61 -4.07 -1.00
N LEU A 50 -3.25 -4.97 -1.74
CA LEU A 50 -2.55 -6.02 -2.50
C LEU A 50 -1.60 -5.42 -3.54
N SER A 51 -2.04 -4.39 -4.26
CA SER A 51 -1.19 -3.69 -5.22
C SER A 51 0.05 -3.09 -4.56
N GLY A 52 -0.11 -2.42 -3.40
CA GLY A 52 1.00 -1.89 -2.62
C GLY A 52 2.00 -2.97 -2.16
N LEU A 53 1.50 -4.09 -1.64
CA LEU A 53 2.33 -5.23 -1.23
C LEU A 53 3.10 -5.84 -2.40
N CYS A 54 2.45 -6.00 -3.55
CA CYS A 54 3.09 -6.49 -4.78
C CYS A 54 4.21 -5.53 -5.24
N ASN A 55 3.94 -4.23 -5.27
CA ASN A 55 4.91 -3.22 -5.68
C ASN A 55 6.15 -3.21 -4.75
N ILE A 56 5.94 -3.21 -3.43
CA ILE A 56 7.03 -3.30 -2.44
C ILE A 56 7.86 -4.58 -2.59
N SER A 57 7.22 -5.69 -2.97
CA SER A 57 7.90 -6.99 -3.09
C SER A 57 8.69 -7.13 -4.40
N CYS A 58 8.22 -6.50 -5.49
CA CYS A 58 8.81 -6.61 -6.82
C CYS A 58 10.08 -5.75 -7.00
N GLY A 59 10.21 -4.65 -6.22
CA GLY A 59 11.38 -3.76 -6.23
C GLY A 59 12.64 -4.32 -5.54
N LYS A 60 12.64 -5.60 -5.14
CA LYS A 60 13.78 -6.27 -4.49
C LYS A 60 14.59 -7.05 -5.53
N ASN A 61 15.56 -6.40 -6.15
CA ASN A 61 16.72 -7.04 -6.78
C ASN A 61 17.98 -6.25 -6.44
#